data_AF-A0A5C3PI40-F1
#
_entry.id   AF-A0A5C3PI40-F1
#
_cell.length_a   1.000
_cell.length_b   1.000
_cell.length_c   1.000
_cell.angle_alpha   90.00
_cell.angle_beta   90.00
_cell.angle_gamma   90.00
#
_symmetry.space_group_name_H-M   'P 1'
#
loop_
_entity.id
_entity.type
_entity.pdbx_description
1 polymer ?
#
loop_
_entity_poly.entity_id
_entity_poly.type
_entity_poly.pdbx_seq_one_letter_code
_entity_poly.pdbx_strand_id
1 'polypeptide(L)'
;MNVDTPIPDYLPGFKSALEGLLYDTELSDFALLDRAREHLKVLDDPAFSDTSNMPFQDPLSQRYTVTVKGVFDAMYHTAEAFDMKEGHRYVSAGICASCDQLSPGRIKWQSPYLPLAKDGTYTIAAASNCTSEGL
;
A
#
# COMPACT_ATOMS: atom_id res chain seq x y z
N MET A 1 15.25 -15.87 24.46
CA MET A 1 13.82 -15.74 24.09
C MET A 1 13.75 -15.95 22.59
N ASN A 2 13.14 -17.05 22.14
CA ASN A 2 12.93 -17.31 20.72
C ASN A 2 11.76 -16.44 20.24
N VAL A 3 12.03 -15.54 19.30
CA VAL A 3 11.01 -14.64 18.70
C VAL A 3 10.59 -15.16 17.32
N ASP A 4 10.75 -16.47 17.06
CA ASP A 4 10.35 -17.13 15.82
C ASP A 4 8.90 -17.60 15.86
N THR A 5 7.99 -16.72 16.30
CA THR A 5 6.58 -16.95 15.97
C THR A 5 6.36 -16.34 14.60
N PRO A 6 6.05 -17.15 13.56
CA PRO A 6 5.73 -16.61 12.25
C PRO A 6 4.55 -15.66 12.44
N ILE A 7 4.74 -14.39 12.07
CA ILE A 7 3.64 -13.43 12.01
C ILE A 7 2.62 -14.09 11.07
N PRO A 8 1.39 -14.35 11.52
CA PRO A 8 0.37 -14.92 10.66
C PRO A 8 0.29 -14.06 9.40
N ASP A 9 0.31 -14.68 8.23
CA ASP A 9 0.07 -13.96 6.98
C ASP A 9 -1.42 -13.58 6.99
N TYR A 10 -1.75 -12.46 7.63
CA TYR A 10 -3.13 -12.04 7.95
C TYR A 10 -3.99 -11.89 6.69
N LEU A 11 -3.34 -11.72 5.54
CA LEU A 11 -3.92 -11.70 4.21
C LEU A 11 -2.99 -12.49 3.28
N PRO A 12 -3.37 -13.72 2.85
CA PRO A 12 -2.56 -14.52 1.93
C PRO A 12 -2.15 -13.70 0.70
N GLY A 13 -0.84 -13.61 0.45
CA GLY A 13 -0.31 -12.87 -0.71
C GLY A 13 -0.13 -11.37 -0.49
N PHE A 14 -0.45 -10.82 0.69
CA PHE A 14 -0.14 -9.44 1.04
C PHE A 14 1.35 -9.15 0.92
N LYS A 15 2.20 -10.02 1.50
CA LYS A 15 3.66 -9.87 1.42
C LYS A 15 4.15 -9.76 -0.02
N SER A 16 3.69 -10.66 -0.90
CA SER A 16 4.10 -10.65 -2.31
C SER A 16 3.62 -9.40 -3.05
N ALA A 17 2.40 -8.93 -2.76
CA ALA A 17 1.88 -7.68 -3.34
C ALA A 17 2.66 -6.46 -2.84
N LEU A 18 2.96 -6.41 -1.54
CA LEU A 18 3.77 -5.36 -0.92
C LEU A 18 5.18 -5.31 -1.54
N GLU A 19 5.87 -6.45 -1.58
CA GLU A 19 7.20 -6.55 -2.20
C GLU A 19 7.17 -6.15 -3.67
N GLY A 20 6.15 -6.56 -4.42
CA GLY A 20 5.94 -6.14 -5.80
C GLY A 20 5.89 -4.63 -5.96
N LEU A 21 5.09 -3.94 -5.13
CA LEU A 21 4.99 -2.47 -5.18
C LEU A 21 6.25 -1.77 -4.65
N LEU A 22 6.91 -2.34 -3.64
CA LEU A 22 8.14 -1.76 -3.08
C LEU A 22 9.27 -1.73 -4.11
N TYR A 23 9.43 -2.79 -4.88
CA TYR A 23 10.55 -2.94 -5.82
C TYR A 23 10.21 -2.59 -7.28
N ASP A 24 8.97 -2.19 -7.58
CA ASP A 24 8.56 -1.76 -8.92
C ASP A 24 9.14 -0.39 -9.31
N THR A 25 10.27 -0.38 -10.03
CA THR A 25 10.93 0.85 -10.47
C THR A 25 10.15 1.63 -11.54
N GLU A 26 9.20 0.99 -12.21
CA GLU A 26 8.35 1.66 -13.21
C GLU A 26 7.25 2.48 -12.54
N LEU A 27 6.93 2.17 -11.29
CA LEU A 27 5.96 2.91 -10.49
C LEU A 27 6.65 4.01 -9.67
N SER A 28 6.42 5.26 -10.06
CA SER A 28 6.91 6.42 -9.30
C SER A 28 6.28 6.50 -7.90
N ASP A 29 7.05 7.01 -6.92
CA ASP A 29 6.58 7.22 -5.55
C ASP A 29 5.34 8.12 -5.49
N PHE A 30 5.28 9.14 -6.35
CA PHE A 30 4.15 10.05 -6.43
C PHE A 30 2.87 9.33 -6.88
N ALA A 31 2.95 8.48 -7.91
CA ALA A 31 1.81 7.71 -8.38
C ALA A 31 1.31 6.71 -7.33
N LEU A 32 2.24 6.07 -6.61
CA LEU A 32 1.90 5.15 -5.53
C LEU A 32 1.25 5.88 -4.35
N LEU A 33 1.75 7.07 -3.99
CA LEU A 33 1.18 7.92 -2.95
C LEU A 33 -0.23 8.41 -3.33
N ASP A 34 -0.43 8.86 -4.57
CA ASP A 34 -1.73 9.30 -5.06
C ASP A 34 -2.77 8.17 -4.99
N ARG A 35 -2.37 6.98 -5.46
CA ARG A 35 -3.18 5.76 -5.34
C ARG A 35 -3.53 5.43 -3.89
N ALA A 36 -2.56 5.46 -2.98
CA ALA A 36 -2.80 5.20 -1.56
C ALA A 36 -3.80 6.21 -0.97
N ARG A 37 -3.67 7.50 -1.33
CA ARG A 37 -4.62 8.54 -0.92
C ARG A 37 -6.02 8.30 -1.44
N GLU A 38 -6.17 7.84 -2.68
CA GLU A 38 -7.48 7.47 -3.21
C GLU A 38 -8.15 6.36 -2.41
N HIS A 39 -7.38 5.34 -2.01
CA HIS A 39 -7.91 4.30 -1.13
C HIS A 39 -8.33 4.85 0.23
N LEU A 40 -7.59 5.81 0.78
CA LEU A 40 -7.93 6.43 2.07
C LEU A 40 -9.14 7.38 2.02
N LYS A 41 -9.54 7.89 0.85
CA LYS A 41 -10.73 8.75 0.72
C LYS A 41 -12.02 8.06 1.21
N VAL A 42 -12.09 6.73 1.17
CA VAL A 42 -13.25 6.00 1.68
C VAL A 42 -13.47 6.23 3.18
N LEU A 43 -12.40 6.54 3.92
CA LEU A 43 -12.45 6.81 5.36
C LEU A 43 -12.99 8.21 5.69
N ASP A 44 -13.16 9.07 4.69
CA ASP A 44 -13.79 10.39 4.85
C ASP A 44 -15.31 10.33 4.74
N ASP A 45 -15.87 9.20 4.29
CA ASP A 45 -17.31 9.01 4.20
C ASP A 45 -17.90 8.76 5.61
N PRO A 46 -18.90 9.55 6.06
CA PRO A 46 -19.56 9.38 7.35
C PRO A 46 -20.09 7.96 7.61
N ALA A 47 -20.40 7.19 6.56
CA ALA A 47 -20.83 5.80 6.69
C ALA A 47 -19.78 4.89 7.36
N PHE A 48 -18.51 5.30 7.38
CA PHE A 48 -17.41 4.57 8.01
C PHE A 48 -16.92 5.22 9.31
N SER A 49 -17.63 6.23 9.86
CA SER A 49 -17.22 6.91 11.09
C SER A 49 -17.06 5.95 12.27
N ASP A 50 -17.92 4.93 12.35
CA ASP A 50 -17.93 3.99 13.47
C ASP A 50 -16.84 2.91 13.36
N THR A 51 -16.39 2.61 12.14
CA THR A 51 -15.35 1.59 11.84
C THR A 51 -13.96 2.19 11.63
N SER A 52 -13.89 3.48 11.30
CA SER A 52 -12.63 4.22 11.15
C SER A 52 -11.96 4.52 12.50
N ASN A 53 -12.70 4.43 13.61
CA ASN A 53 -12.16 4.57 14.95
C ASN A 53 -11.43 3.29 15.37
N MET A 54 -10.16 3.44 15.75
CA MET A 54 -9.40 2.33 16.30
C MET A 54 -9.96 1.95 17.69
N PRO A 55 -10.17 0.66 18.00
CA PRO A 55 -10.66 0.23 19.29
C PRO A 55 -9.57 0.36 20.37
N PHE A 56 -9.24 1.59 20.76
CA PHE A 56 -8.38 1.84 21.90
C PHE A 56 -9.23 1.77 23.17
N GLN A 57 -9.21 0.60 23.82
CA GLN A 57 -9.86 0.38 25.13
C GLN A 57 -9.03 0.93 26.31
N ASP A 58 -8.47 2.13 26.17
CA ASP A 58 -7.80 2.79 27.29
C ASP A 58 -8.79 3.75 27.98
N PRO A 59 -9.09 3.59 29.27
CA PRO A 59 -9.92 4.55 30.02
C PRO A 59 -9.42 6.00 29.94
N LEU A 60 -8.13 6.22 29.67
CA LEU A 60 -7.51 7.54 29.48
C LEU A 60 -7.61 8.05 28.03
N SER A 61 -7.95 7.21 27.04
CA SER A 61 -8.04 7.58 25.62
C SER A 61 -9.33 8.32 25.25
N GLN A 62 -10.28 8.50 26.18
CA GLN A 62 -11.52 9.26 25.94
C GLN A 62 -11.28 10.71 25.44
N ARG A 63 -10.03 11.20 25.48
CA ARG A 63 -9.65 12.53 24.99
C ARG A 63 -9.21 12.58 23.52
N TYR A 64 -8.91 11.44 22.88
CA TYR A 64 -8.36 11.43 21.52
C TYR A 64 -9.03 10.39 20.64
N THR A 65 -9.77 10.86 19.64
CA THR A 65 -10.29 10.04 18.55
C THR A 65 -9.13 9.73 17.60
N VAL A 66 -8.62 8.49 17.64
CA VAL A 66 -7.61 8.01 16.68
C VAL A 66 -8.32 7.31 15.53
N THR A 67 -8.24 7.89 14.34
CA THR A 67 -8.79 7.30 13.12
C THR A 67 -7.71 6.53 12.36
N VAL A 68 -8.11 5.51 11.60
CA VAL A 68 -7.21 4.76 10.71
C VAL A 68 -6.49 5.68 9.72
N LYS A 69 -7.21 6.66 9.15
CA LYS A 69 -6.61 7.68 8.28
C LYS A 69 -5.55 8.50 9.01
N GLY A 70 -5.86 8.94 10.23
CA GLY A 70 -4.91 9.68 11.07
C GLY A 70 -3.64 8.90 11.41
N VAL A 71 -3.73 7.57 11.55
CA VAL A 71 -2.55 6.71 11.73
C VAL A 71 -1.66 6.72 10.48
N PHE A 72 -2.24 6.57 9.28
CA PHE A 72 -1.46 6.63 8.04
C PHE A 72 -0.84 8.02 7.81
N ASP A 73 -1.60 9.09 8.06
CA ASP A 73 -1.08 10.46 7.98
C ASP A 73 0.08 10.68 8.96
N ALA A 74 -0.03 10.15 10.20
CA ALA A 74 1.05 10.18 11.17
C ALA A 74 2.29 9.39 10.72
N MET A 75 2.12 8.26 10.03
CA MET A 75 3.24 7.50 9.46
C MET A 75 3.95 8.29 8.35
N TYR A 76 3.19 8.95 7.46
CA TYR A 76 3.78 9.84 6.45
C TYR A 76 4.55 11.00 7.08
N HIS A 77 3.97 11.67 8.07
CA HIS A 77 4.66 12.75 8.79
C HIS A 77 5.90 12.26 9.54
N THR A 78 5.85 11.06 10.12
CA THR A 78 7.01 10.45 10.77
C THR A 78 8.13 10.21 9.75
N ALA A 79 7.81 9.65 8.59
CA ALA A 79 8.79 9.45 7.53
C ALA A 79 9.45 10.77 7.07
N GLU A 80 8.68 11.86 6.97
CA GLU A 80 9.22 13.19 6.68
C GLU A 80 10.12 13.71 7.81
N ALA A 81 9.66 13.61 9.06
CA ALA A 81 10.37 14.12 10.22
C ALA A 81 11.73 13.44 10.44
N PHE A 82 11.88 12.19 10.01
CA PHE A 82 13.11 11.41 10.12
C PHE A 82 13.90 11.30 8.80
N ASP A 83 13.53 12.04 7.75
CA ASP A 83 14.15 11.98 6.41
C ASP A 83 14.23 10.54 5.84
N MET A 84 13.20 9.74 6.12
CA MET A 84 13.09 8.36 5.63
C MET A 84 12.65 8.38 4.17
N LYS A 85 13.62 8.48 3.26
CA LYS A 85 13.39 8.59 1.80
C LYS A 85 12.42 7.54 1.25
N GLU A 86 12.49 6.32 1.74
CA GLU A 86 11.60 5.22 1.30
C GLU A 86 10.34 5.06 2.16
N GLY A 87 10.19 5.84 3.24
CA GLY A 87 9.08 5.71 4.17
C GLY A 87 7.73 5.99 3.51
N HIS A 88 7.66 6.99 2.64
CA HIS A 88 6.45 7.28 1.86
C HIS A 88 6.08 6.13 0.94
N ARG A 89 7.07 5.55 0.26
CA ARG A 89 6.88 4.40 -0.62
C ARG A 89 6.38 3.19 0.16
N TYR A 90 6.97 2.92 1.32
CA TYR A 90 6.58 1.81 2.19
C TYR A 90 5.14 1.92 2.69
N VAL A 91 4.75 3.07 3.24
CA VAL A 91 3.39 3.31 3.73
C VAL A 91 2.38 3.20 2.57
N SER A 92 2.69 3.82 1.44
CA SER A 92 1.80 3.80 0.27
C SER A 92 1.64 2.40 -0.34
N ALA A 93 2.74 1.64 -0.43
CA ALA A 93 2.72 0.25 -0.89
C ALA A 93 1.89 -0.64 0.04
N GLY A 94 2.00 -0.46 1.35
CA GLY A 94 1.19 -1.16 2.35
C GLY A 94 -0.30 -0.94 2.16
N ILE A 95 -0.72 0.33 2.04
CA ILE A 95 -2.13 0.69 1.81
C ILE A 95 -2.65 0.05 0.52
N CYS A 96 -1.92 0.22 -0.58
CA CYS A 96 -2.32 -0.31 -1.88
C CYS A 96 -2.40 -1.85 -1.88
N ALA A 97 -1.40 -2.53 -1.32
CA ALA A 97 -1.38 -3.99 -1.23
C ALA A 97 -2.55 -4.52 -0.40
N SER A 98 -2.92 -3.86 0.69
CA SER A 98 -4.09 -4.25 1.49
C SER A 98 -5.39 -4.07 0.71
N CYS A 99 -5.58 -2.94 0.01
CA CYS A 99 -6.81 -2.67 -0.74
C CYS A 99 -6.96 -3.57 -1.99
N ASP A 100 -5.86 -3.87 -2.66
CA ASP A 100 -5.87 -4.71 -3.87
C ASP A 100 -6.22 -6.17 -3.56
N GLN A 101 -5.77 -6.68 -2.42
CA GLN A 101 -6.07 -8.05 -1.98
C GLN A 101 -7.53 -8.21 -1.54
N LEU A 102 -8.17 -7.13 -1.08
CA LEU A 102 -9.55 -7.14 -0.59
C LEU A 102 -10.61 -6.87 -1.67
N SER A 103 -10.21 -6.48 -2.89
CA SER A 103 -11.14 -6.20 -3.98
C SER A 103 -11.51 -7.49 -4.75
N PRO A 104 -12.75 -8.00 -4.66
CA PRO A 104 -13.17 -9.18 -5.41
C PRO A 104 -13.23 -8.85 -6.90
N GLY A 105 -12.21 -9.29 -7.63
CA GLY A 105 -12.01 -9.01 -9.05
C GLY A 105 -10.94 -7.94 -9.23
N ARG A 106 -9.70 -8.40 -9.46
CA ARG A 106 -8.49 -7.60 -9.75
C ARG A 106 -8.80 -6.26 -10.42
N ILE A 107 -8.97 -5.21 -9.61
CA ILE A 107 -8.97 -3.85 -10.11
C ILE A 107 -7.52 -3.59 -10.52
N LYS A 108 -7.21 -3.86 -11.79
CA LYS A 108 -6.01 -3.31 -12.41
C LYS A 108 -6.21 -1.80 -12.38
N TRP A 109 -5.53 -1.14 -11.46
CA TRP A 109 -5.47 0.31 -11.40
C TRP A 109 -5.02 0.82 -12.77
N GLN A 110 -5.94 1.42 -13.52
CA GLN A 110 -5.61 2.11 -14.75
C GLN A 110 -5.23 3.53 -14.35
N SER A 111 -3.93 3.79 -14.19
CA SER A 111 -3.46 5.14 -13.97
C SER A 111 -3.96 6.03 -15.13
N PRO A 112 -4.67 7.15 -14.86
CA PRO A 112 -5.09 8.07 -15.91
C PRO A 112 -3.91 8.76 -16.62
N TYR A 113 -2.68 8.52 -16.15
CA TYR A 113 -1.44 9.13 -16.66
C TYR A 113 -0.54 8.17 -17.46
N LEU A 114 -0.91 6.89 -17.59
CA LEU A 114 -0.17 5.96 -18.45
C LEU A 114 -0.87 5.88 -19.83
N PRO A 115 -0.20 6.23 -20.94
CA PRO A 115 -0.79 6.11 -22.26
C PRO A 115 -1.10 4.65 -22.57
N LEU A 116 -2.37 4.35 -22.79
CA LEU A 116 -2.85 3.06 -23.27
C LEU A 116 -2.20 2.76 -24.64
N ALA A 117 -1.47 1.64 -24.74
CA ALA A 117 -1.21 1.05 -26.04
C ALA A 117 -2.55 0.70 -26.70
N LYS A 118 -2.68 1.00 -28.01
CA LYS A 118 -3.95 0.97 -28.76
C LYS A 118 -4.62 -0.40 -28.87
N ASP A 119 -4.01 -1.45 -28.34
CA ASP A 119 -4.49 -2.82 -28.37
C ASP A 119 -5.13 -3.27 -27.03
N GLY A 120 -5.18 -2.41 -26.01
CA GLY A 120 -5.82 -2.75 -24.73
C GLY A 120 -5.02 -3.76 -23.90
N THR A 121 -3.79 -4.08 -24.32
CA THR A 121 -2.87 -4.93 -23.56
C THR A 121 -1.83 -4.09 -22.84
N TYR A 122 -1.71 -4.31 -21.53
CA TYR A 122 -0.52 -3.90 -20.78
C TYR A 122 0.54 -4.95 -21.02
N THR A 123 1.61 -4.63 -21.75
CA THR A 123 2.82 -5.45 -21.74
C THR A 123 3.45 -5.35 -20.37
N ILE A 124 3.19 -6.34 -19.51
CA ILE A 124 4.17 -6.70 -18.50
C ILE A 124 5.34 -7.23 -19.33
N ALA A 125 6.42 -6.46 -19.45
CA ALA A 125 7.66 -7.00 -19.95
C ALA A 125 8.06 -8.10 -18.96
N ALA A 126 7.71 -9.34 -19.29
CA ALA A 126 8.33 -10.49 -18.69
C ALA A 126 9.81 -10.34 -19.01
N ALA A 127 10.61 -9.94 -18.02
CA ALA A 127 12.05 -10.06 -18.05
C ALA A 127 12.40 -11.56 -18.02
N SER A 128 12.16 -12.25 -19.13
CA SER A 128 12.89 -13.45 -19.50
C SER A 128 14.12 -12.97 -20.26
N ASN A 129 15.29 -13.09 -19.62
CA ASN A 129 16.48 -13.70 -20.21
C ASN A 129 17.63 -13.65 -19.20
N CYS A 130 17.62 -14.62 -18.27
CA CYS A 130 18.86 -15.16 -17.70
C CYS A 130 19.14 -16.48 -18.43
N THR A 131 19.87 -16.41 -19.53
CA THR A 131 20.69 -17.52 -20.03
C THR A 131 22.02 -16.92 -20.49
N SER A 132 22.98 -16.97 -19.57
CA SER A 132 24.40 -17.00 -19.86
C SER A 132 24.72 -18.21 -20.73
N GLU A 133 25.40 -18.04 -21.87
CA GLU A 133 26.54 -18.86 -22.27
C GLU A 133 27.47 -18.01 -23.15
N GLY A 134 28.70 -17.85 -22.66
CA GLY A 134 29.80 -17.17 -23.33
C GLY A 134 30.56 -18.11 -24.27
N LEU A 135 31.36 -17.45 -25.11
CA LEU A 135 32.39 -18.00 -26.01
C LEU A 135 33.41 -18.91 -25.32
#